data_AF-A0A9N8VR68-F1
#
_entry.id   AF-A0A9N8VR68-F1
#
_cell.length_a   1.000
_cell.length_b   1.000
_cell.length_c   1.000
_cell.angle_alpha   90.00
_cell.angle_beta   90.00
_cell.angle_gamma   90.00
#
_symmetry.space_group_name_H-M   'P 1'
#
loop_
_entity.id
_entity.type
_entity.pdbx_description
1 polymer ?
#
loop_
_entity_poly.entity_id
_entity_poly.type
_entity_poly.pdbx_seq_one_letter_code
_entity_poly.pdbx_strand_id
1 'polypeptide(L)'
;MTCVKKRERQSYSVEEKAAVVHFALVSNNTRAAAHFGIAKSMVSKWVKALKNQLDDLKNHKSHRIGAGRKEFFPEEENQLFAWFLQMREAVLTVTYYGLKIEMLKLVAETTATTNDPTKKIIMNNSKLLQNGSNVFYTVMT
;
A
#
# COMPACT_ATOMS: atom_id res chain seq x y z
N MET A 1 21.03 42.22 -5.38
CA MET A 1 19.89 41.34 -5.04
C MET A 1 19.18 40.95 -6.32
N THR A 2 19.24 39.68 -6.75
CA THR A 2 18.49 39.21 -7.92
C THR A 2 17.04 38.94 -7.49
N CYS A 3 16.07 39.65 -8.06
CA CYS A 3 14.67 39.36 -7.83
C CYS A 3 14.36 38.00 -8.49
N VAL A 4 14.06 36.98 -7.68
CA VAL A 4 13.64 35.67 -8.21
C VAL A 4 12.19 35.81 -8.64
N LYS A 5 11.95 35.95 -9.95
CA LYS A 5 10.58 35.93 -10.50
C LYS A 5 9.93 34.60 -10.11
N LYS A 6 8.84 34.70 -9.35
CA LYS A 6 8.03 33.55 -8.93
C LYS A 6 7.40 32.93 -10.18
N ARG A 7 7.65 31.65 -10.44
CA ARG A 7 6.98 30.94 -11.53
C ARG A 7 5.50 30.81 -11.22
N GLU A 8 4.67 31.22 -12.16
CA GLU A 8 3.22 31.02 -12.09
C GLU A 8 2.89 29.54 -12.28
N ARG A 9 1.78 29.11 -11.66
CA ARG A 9 1.34 27.72 -11.79
C ARG A 9 0.74 27.53 -13.18
N GLN A 10 1.30 26.60 -13.93
CA GLN A 10 0.77 26.17 -15.22
C GLN A 10 0.05 24.82 -15.06
N SER A 11 -1.09 24.68 -15.71
CA SER A 11 -1.78 23.41 -15.89
C SER A 11 -1.30 22.77 -17.19
N TYR A 12 -1.12 21.45 -17.19
CA TYR A 12 -0.71 20.68 -18.37
C TYR A 12 -1.75 19.62 -18.67
N SER A 13 -2.12 19.51 -19.94
CA SER A 13 -2.99 18.46 -20.46
C SER A 13 -2.34 17.08 -20.32
N VAL A 14 -3.15 16.03 -20.50
CA VAL A 14 -2.65 14.65 -20.43
C VAL A 14 -1.74 14.34 -21.62
N GLU A 15 -2.09 14.83 -22.81
CA GLU A 15 -1.33 14.63 -24.05
C GLU A 15 0.05 15.29 -23.98
N GLU A 16 0.13 16.53 -23.49
CA GLU A 16 1.41 17.23 -23.29
C GLU A 16 2.33 16.46 -22.33
N LYS A 17 1.79 15.96 -21.22
CA LYS A 17 2.57 15.15 -20.27
C LYS A 17 3.07 13.86 -20.93
N ALA A 18 2.24 13.21 -21.73
CA ALA A 18 2.63 11.99 -22.44
C ALA A 18 3.78 12.25 -23.44
N ALA A 19 3.68 13.32 -24.22
CA ALA A 19 4.74 13.72 -25.17
C ALA A 19 6.06 14.04 -24.45
N VAL A 20 6.00 14.78 -23.34
CA VAL A 20 7.18 15.12 -22.52
C VAL A 20 7.84 13.87 -21.95
N VAL A 21 7.04 12.94 -21.42
CA VAL A 21 7.56 11.70 -20.84
C VAL A 21 8.16 10.80 -21.92
N HIS A 22 7.50 10.63 -23.07
CA HIS A 22 8.02 9.85 -24.19
C HIS A 22 9.39 10.38 -24.65
N PHE A 23 9.50 11.71 -24.84
CA PHE A 23 10.76 12.34 -25.21
C PHE A 23 11.85 12.18 -24.15
N ALA A 24 11.49 12.27 -22.86
CA ALA A 24 12.44 12.09 -21.75
C ALA A 24 12.97 10.65 -21.66
N LEU A 25 12.16 9.65 -22.01
CA LEU A 25 12.57 8.24 -22.04
C LEU A 25 13.56 7.95 -23.16
N VAL A 26 13.38 8.55 -24.34
CA VAL A 26 14.28 8.40 -25.49
C VAL A 26 15.59 9.17 -25.29
N SER A 27 15.52 10.35 -24.65
CA SER A 27 16.67 11.23 -24.45
C SER A 27 17.13 11.25 -23.00
N ASN A 28 16.87 12.34 -22.27
CA ASN A 28 17.05 12.46 -20.84
C ASN A 28 16.20 13.63 -20.29
N ASN A 29 15.98 13.65 -18.97
CA ASN A 29 15.12 14.66 -18.33
C ASN A 29 15.61 16.10 -18.52
N THR A 30 16.93 16.31 -18.65
CA THR A 30 17.51 17.65 -18.84
C THR A 30 17.20 18.18 -20.25
N ARG A 31 17.38 17.35 -21.28
CA ARG A 31 17.02 17.67 -22.66
C ARG A 31 15.53 17.88 -22.84
N ALA A 32 14.70 17.03 -22.22
CA ALA A 32 13.25 17.19 -22.23
C ALA A 32 12.82 18.51 -21.57
N ALA A 33 13.38 18.84 -20.41
CA ALA A 33 13.12 20.10 -19.72
C ALA A 33 13.45 21.32 -20.60
N ALA A 34 14.60 21.28 -21.28
CA ALA A 34 15.01 22.34 -22.20
C ALA A 34 14.09 22.43 -23.43
N HIS A 35 13.75 21.29 -24.04
CA HIS A 35 12.91 21.23 -25.25
C HIS A 35 11.50 21.78 -25.02
N PHE A 36 10.88 21.45 -23.88
CA PHE A 36 9.51 21.85 -23.56
C PHE A 36 9.42 23.10 -22.67
N GLY A 37 10.55 23.67 -22.24
CA GLY A 37 10.57 24.81 -21.32
C GLY A 37 10.04 24.51 -19.91
N ILE A 38 10.00 23.23 -19.53
CA ILE A 38 9.44 22.77 -18.25
C ILE A 38 10.56 22.60 -17.23
N ALA A 39 10.26 22.82 -15.94
CA ALA A 39 11.21 22.55 -14.87
C ALA A 39 11.64 21.06 -14.87
N LYS A 40 12.96 20.80 -14.84
CA LYS A 40 13.51 19.44 -14.76
C LYS A 40 12.90 18.59 -13.64
N SER A 41 12.62 19.20 -12.48
CA SER A 41 11.97 18.53 -11.36
C SER A 41 10.56 18.03 -11.68
N MET A 42 9.82 18.74 -12.54
CA MET A 42 8.49 18.33 -12.99
C MET A 42 8.56 17.14 -13.94
N VAL A 43 9.48 17.19 -14.91
CA VAL A 43 9.73 16.07 -15.83
C VAL A 43 10.10 14.81 -15.06
N SER A 44 11.02 14.92 -14.09
CA SER A 44 11.39 13.79 -13.22
C SER A 44 10.20 13.24 -12.43
N LYS A 45 9.30 14.10 -11.92
CA LYS A 45 8.08 13.66 -11.22
C LYS A 45 7.15 12.88 -12.15
N TRP A 46 6.96 13.33 -13.38
CA TRP A 46 6.09 12.64 -14.35
C TRP A 46 6.67 11.31 -14.82
N VAL A 47 7.97 11.26 -15.10
CA VAL A 47 8.66 10.00 -15.44
C VAL A 47 8.56 9.00 -14.28
N LYS A 48 8.77 9.45 -13.03
CA LYS A 48 8.60 8.58 -11.85
C LYS A 48 7.16 8.12 -11.67
N ALA A 49 6.19 9.01 -11.88
CA ALA A 49 4.78 8.66 -11.82
C ALA A 49 4.41 7.60 -12.86
N LEU A 50 4.93 7.69 -14.09
CA LEU A 50 4.72 6.68 -15.12
C LEU A 50 5.32 5.32 -14.73
N LYS A 51 6.55 5.30 -14.18
CA LYS A 51 7.17 4.06 -13.70
C LYS A 51 6.36 3.41 -12.59
N ASN A 52 5.97 4.21 -11.59
CA ASN A 52 5.08 3.75 -10.54
C ASN A 52 3.77 3.23 -11.14
N GLN A 53 3.12 3.94 -12.07
CA GLN A 53 1.92 3.44 -12.73
C GLN A 53 2.15 2.12 -13.47
N LEU A 54 3.30 1.91 -14.11
CA LEU A 54 3.62 0.65 -14.79
C LEU A 54 3.84 -0.50 -13.79
N ASP A 55 4.47 -0.22 -12.65
CA ASP A 55 4.64 -1.17 -11.55
C ASP A 55 3.30 -1.44 -10.83
N ASP A 56 2.45 -0.43 -10.73
CA ASP A 56 1.10 -0.48 -10.14
C ASP A 56 0.12 -1.20 -11.09
N LEU A 57 0.26 -1.08 -12.41
CA LEU A 57 -0.54 -1.84 -13.40
C LEU A 57 -0.23 -3.34 -13.34
N LYS A 58 0.98 -3.72 -12.95
CA LYS A 58 1.33 -5.11 -12.62
C LYS A 58 0.72 -5.57 -11.30
N ASN A 59 0.38 -4.63 -10.40
CA ASN A 59 -0.25 -4.86 -9.09
C ASN A 59 -1.68 -4.29 -9.05
N HIS A 60 -2.56 -4.92 -9.82
CA HIS A 60 -3.99 -4.63 -10.01
C HIS A 60 -4.74 -3.67 -9.03
N LYS A 61 -5.47 -2.74 -9.68
CA LYS A 61 -6.80 -2.15 -9.36
C LYS A 61 -6.88 -0.92 -8.42
N SER A 62 -6.94 0.23 -9.11
CA SER A 62 -7.74 1.44 -8.85
C SER A 62 -7.38 2.41 -7.72
N HIS A 63 -6.47 2.09 -6.80
CA HIS A 63 -5.93 3.08 -5.86
C HIS A 63 -4.42 3.22 -6.05
N ARG A 64 -3.93 4.46 -5.99
CA ARG A 64 -2.50 4.77 -6.09
C ARG A 64 -1.77 4.04 -4.97
N ILE A 65 -0.76 3.21 -5.27
CA ILE A 65 -0.10 2.37 -4.26
C ILE A 65 0.51 3.25 -3.16
N GLY A 66 0.12 3.00 -1.91
CA GLY A 66 0.48 3.81 -0.74
C GLY A 66 -0.37 5.07 -0.51
N ALA A 67 -1.44 5.26 -1.28
CA ALA A 67 -2.45 6.28 -0.99
C ALA A 67 -3.55 5.71 -0.09
N GLY A 68 -3.98 6.51 0.89
CA GLY A 68 -4.98 6.13 1.88
C GLY A 68 -4.41 6.06 3.30
N ARG A 69 -5.30 5.83 4.25
CA ARG A 69 -4.95 5.59 5.64
C ARG A 69 -4.50 4.13 5.78
N LYS A 70 -3.43 3.88 6.54
CA LYS A 70 -3.04 2.51 6.89
C LYS A 70 -4.12 1.87 7.75
N GLU A 71 -4.25 0.56 7.62
CA GLU A 71 -5.10 -0.31 8.45
C GLU A 71 -4.76 -0.11 9.93
N PHE A 72 -5.79 -0.09 10.79
CA PHE A 72 -5.61 0.06 12.24
C PHE A 72 -5.46 -1.28 12.93
N PHE A 73 -6.21 -2.27 12.45
CA PHE A 73 -6.34 -3.60 13.04
C PHE A 73 -6.23 -4.63 11.91
N PRO A 74 -5.02 -4.92 11.40
CA PRO A 74 -4.87 -5.67 10.16
C PRO A 74 -5.42 -7.09 10.25
N GLU A 75 -5.33 -7.75 11.40
CA GLU A 75 -5.84 -9.12 11.57
C GLU A 75 -7.38 -9.12 11.65
N GLU A 76 -7.95 -8.22 12.46
CA GLU A 76 -9.39 -8.10 12.67
C GLU A 76 -10.11 -7.56 11.42
N GLU A 77 -9.52 -6.60 10.69
CA GLU A 77 -10.06 -6.09 9.42
C GLU A 77 -10.12 -7.19 8.35
N ASN A 78 -9.13 -8.08 8.30
CA ASN A 78 -9.13 -9.24 7.41
C ASN A 78 -10.21 -10.27 7.79
N GLN A 79 -10.39 -10.55 9.08
CA GLN A 79 -11.45 -11.44 9.57
C GLN A 79 -12.83 -10.86 9.27
N LEU A 80 -13.03 -9.55 9.49
CA LEU A 80 -14.26 -8.85 9.16
C LEU A 80 -14.57 -8.91 7.67
N PHE A 81 -13.55 -8.78 6.82
CA PHE A 81 -13.70 -8.88 5.37
C PHE A 81 -14.12 -10.28 4.93
N ALA A 82 -13.50 -11.33 5.49
CA ALA A 82 -13.90 -12.71 5.23
C ALA A 82 -15.36 -12.98 5.64
N TRP A 83 -15.77 -12.49 6.82
CA TRP A 83 -17.15 -12.57 7.28
C TRP A 83 -18.11 -11.84 6.32
N PHE A 84 -17.76 -10.64 5.87
CA PHE A 84 -18.56 -9.88 4.92
C PHE A 84 -18.75 -10.61 3.59
N LEU A 85 -17.71 -11.27 3.08
CA LEU A 85 -17.80 -12.08 1.86
C LEU A 85 -18.79 -13.23 2.03
N GLN A 86 -18.74 -13.95 3.16
CA GLN A 86 -19.69 -15.03 3.48
C GLN A 86 -21.13 -14.51 3.51
N MET A 87 -21.38 -13.34 4.10
CA MET A 87 -22.72 -12.73 4.11
C MET A 87 -23.20 -12.38 2.70
N ARG A 88 -22.29 -11.95 1.82
CA ARG A 88 -22.62 -11.63 0.43
C ARG A 88 -22.93 -12.88 -0.40
N GLU A 89 -22.20 -13.97 -0.17
CA GLU A 89 -22.51 -15.29 -0.74
C GLU A 89 -23.90 -15.78 -0.29
N ALA A 90 -24.26 -15.54 0.97
CA ALA A 90 -25.59 -15.83 1.50
C ALA A 90 -26.69 -14.86 1.02
N VAL A 91 -26.39 -13.92 0.12
CA VAL A 91 -27.31 -12.89 -0.40
C VAL A 91 -27.91 -12.02 0.71
N LEU A 92 -27.20 -11.86 1.84
CA LEU A 92 -27.61 -11.01 2.94
C LEU A 92 -27.06 -9.60 2.74
N THR A 93 -27.92 -8.59 2.91
CA THR A 93 -27.51 -7.20 2.88
C THR A 93 -26.89 -6.81 4.22
N VAL A 94 -25.58 -6.59 4.23
CA VAL A 94 -24.88 -6.11 5.44
C VAL A 94 -24.93 -4.58 5.48
N THR A 95 -25.53 -4.04 6.55
CA THR A 95 -25.53 -2.60 6.81
C THR A 95 -24.24 -2.16 7.48
N TYR A 96 -23.93 -0.87 7.41
CA TYR A 96 -22.80 -0.27 8.13
C TYR A 96 -22.81 -0.58 9.63
N TYR A 97 -23.99 -0.57 10.26
CA TYR A 97 -24.12 -0.88 11.68
C TYR A 97 -23.77 -2.34 11.98
N GLY A 98 -24.15 -3.28 11.11
CA GLY A 98 -23.78 -4.69 11.24
C GLY A 98 -22.26 -4.91 11.19
N LEU A 99 -21.58 -4.28 10.21
CA LEU A 99 -20.12 -4.29 10.13
C LEU A 99 -19.46 -3.72 11.39
N LYS A 100 -19.98 -2.59 11.90
CA LYS A 100 -19.45 -1.96 13.10
C LYS A 100 -19.60 -2.85 14.33
N ILE A 101 -20.75 -3.50 14.51
CA ILE A 101 -20.99 -4.42 15.64
C ILE A 101 -19.99 -5.57 15.57
N GLU A 102 -19.81 -6.16 14.39
CA GLU A 102 -18.91 -7.29 14.23
C GLU A 102 -17.45 -6.92 14.47
N MET A 103 -17.00 -5.76 13.98
CA MET A 103 -15.66 -5.25 14.27
C MET A 103 -15.43 -5.06 15.78
N LEU A 104 -16.43 -4.53 16.50
CA LEU A 104 -16.32 -4.36 17.94
C LEU A 104 -16.19 -5.69 18.69
N LYS A 105 -16.85 -6.76 18.21
CA LYS A 105 -16.70 -8.11 18.79
C LYS A 105 -15.30 -8.66 18.55
N LEU A 106 -14.79 -8.57 17.32
CA LEU A 106 -13.45 -9.05 16.98
C LEU A 106 -12.37 -8.37 17.83
N VAL A 107 -12.47 -7.04 17.99
CA VAL A 107 -11.55 -6.27 18.85
C VAL A 107 -11.72 -6.62 20.33
N ALA A 108 -12.94 -6.87 20.80
CA ALA A 108 -13.18 -7.32 22.19
C ALA A 108 -12.56 -8.71 22.45
N GLU A 109 -12.63 -9.63 21.48
CA GLU A 109 -12.04 -10.97 21.59
C GLU A 109 -10.51 -10.95 21.60
N THR A 110 -9.88 -10.09 20.79
CA THR A 110 -8.41 -9.94 20.78
C THR A 110 -7.89 -9.27 22.05
N THR A 111 -8.61 -8.28 22.58
CA THR A 111 -8.26 -7.66 23.86
C THR A 111 -8.45 -8.60 25.05
N ALA A 112 -9.47 -9.47 25.04
CA ALA A 112 -9.69 -10.47 26.08
C ALA A 112 -8.60 -11.56 26.08
N THR A 113 -8.18 -12.04 24.91
CA THR A 113 -7.14 -13.07 24.79
C THR A 113 -5.73 -12.58 25.12
N THR A 114 -5.45 -11.29 24.98
CA THR A 114 -4.16 -10.68 25.33
C THR A 114 -3.97 -10.54 26.85
N ASN A 115 -5.06 -10.43 27.61
CA ASN A 115 -5.05 -10.32 29.07
C ASN A 115 -5.15 -11.67 29.80
N ASP A 116 -5.31 -12.77 29.07
CA ASP A 116 -5.31 -14.13 29.61
C ASP A 116 -3.84 -14.61 29.81
N PRO A 117 -3.39 -14.86 31.06
CA PRO A 117 -2.00 -15.22 31.35
C PRO A 117 -1.54 -16.52 30.67
N THR A 118 -2.47 -17.41 30.28
CA THR A 118 -2.14 -18.70 29.67
C THR A 118 -1.70 -18.59 28.20
N LYS A 119 -2.16 -17.58 27.45
CA LYS A 119 -1.82 -17.40 26.03
C LYS A 119 -0.60 -16.50 25.78
N LYS A 120 -0.25 -15.62 26.73
CA LYS A 120 1.01 -14.83 26.71
C LYS A 120 2.24 -15.74 26.66
N ILE A 121 2.15 -16.91 27.31
CA ILE A 121 3.18 -17.97 27.30
C ILE A 121 3.28 -18.60 25.91
N ILE A 122 2.15 -18.91 25.26
CA ILE A 122 2.12 -19.55 23.94
C ILE A 122 2.66 -18.61 22.84
N MET A 123 2.28 -17.33 22.85
CA MET A 123 2.81 -16.34 21.89
C MET A 123 4.32 -16.10 22.05
N ASN A 124 4.85 -16.06 23.27
CA ASN A 124 6.29 -15.93 23.50
C ASN A 124 7.08 -17.17 23.04
N ASN A 125 6.53 -18.37 23.20
CA ASN A 125 7.20 -19.61 22.76
C ASN A 125 7.21 -19.76 21.23
N SER A 126 6.18 -19.28 20.52
CA SER A 126 6.16 -19.30 19.05
C SER A 126 7.25 -18.41 18.41
N LYS A 127 7.60 -17.28 19.05
CA LYS A 127 8.71 -16.41 18.64
C LYS A 127 10.09 -17.03 18.89
N LEU A 128 10.22 -17.96 19.85
CA LEU A 128 11.47 -18.69 20.10
C LEU A 128 11.67 -19.83 19.09
N LEU A 129 10.60 -20.44 18.59
CA LEU A 129 10.67 -21.56 17.63
C LEU A 129 11.00 -21.13 16.19
N GLN A 130 10.86 -19.84 15.83
CA GLN A 130 11.32 -19.34 14.52
C GLN A 130 12.82 -19.03 14.48
N ASN A 131 13.51 -19.01 15.61
CA ASN A 131 14.95 -18.73 15.70
C ASN A 131 15.81 -19.98 15.99
N GLY A 132 15.19 -21.17 15.98
CA GLY A 132 15.80 -22.41 16.49
C GLY A 132 15.98 -23.54 15.49
N SER A 133 15.85 -23.33 14.17
CA SER A 133 16.17 -24.36 13.18
C SER A 133 17.65 -24.28 12.77
N ASN A 134 18.53 -24.53 13.73
CA ASN A 134 19.86 -25.04 13.45
C ASN A 134 20.10 -26.17 14.44
N VAL A 135 20.65 -27.27 13.94
CA VAL A 135 21.23 -28.42 14.66
C VAL A 135 20.41 -29.72 14.68
N PHE A 136 20.86 -30.63 13.77
CA PHE A 136 20.99 -32.10 13.87
C PHE A 136 19.74 -32.99 13.94
N TYR A 137 19.61 -33.91 12.96
CA TYR A 137 19.70 -35.36 13.19
C TYR A 137 20.22 -36.10 11.94
N THR A 138 21.27 -36.88 12.16
CA THR A 138 21.75 -37.98 11.32
C THR A 138 21.23 -39.27 11.94
N VAL A 139 20.63 -40.20 11.18
CA VAL A 139 20.84 -41.65 11.41
C VAL A 139 20.59 -42.44 10.13
N MET A 140 21.48 -43.40 9.90
CA MET A 140 21.45 -44.44 8.88
C MET A 140 20.41 -45.53 9.20
N THR A 141 19.83 -46.14 8.16
CA THR A 141 19.73 -47.60 7.94
C THR A 141 19.45 -47.84 6.47
#